data_AF-A0A961MJC7-F1
#
_entry.id   AF-A0A961MJC7-F1
#
_cell.length_a   1.000
_cell.length_b   1.000
_cell.length_c   1.000
_cell.angle_alpha   90.00
_cell.angle_beta   90.00
_cell.angle_gamma   90.00
#
_symmetry.space_group_name_H-M   'P 1'
#
loop_
_entity.id
_entity.type
_entity.pdbx_description
1 polymer ?
#
loop_
_entity_poly.entity_id
_entity_poly.type
_entity_poly.pdbx_seq_one_letter_code
_entity_poly.pdbx_strand_id
1 'polypeptide(L)'
;MLSHKIAMLWIGGSLSFLERLCVQSFLDAGHEVRLYSYDPVGNVPEGTVLADARDVLAGPPFLRHARTNSVTLHSDLFRLHLLEQES
;
A
#
# COMPACT_ATOMS: atom_id res chain seq x y z
N MET A 1 10.64 -22.78 0.95
CA MET A 1 10.38 -21.65 1.87
C MET A 1 9.19 -20.89 1.30
N LEU A 2 8.09 -20.77 2.03
CA LEU A 2 6.90 -20.06 1.55
C LEU A 2 7.23 -18.56 1.55
N SER A 3 7.47 -17.98 0.36
CA SER A 3 7.62 -16.52 0.24
C SER A 3 6.23 -15.91 0.32
N HIS A 4 5.93 -15.28 1.46
CA HIS A 4 4.67 -14.55 1.64
C HIS A 4 4.79 -13.19 0.95
N LYS A 5 3.80 -12.84 0.14
CA LYS A 5 3.67 -11.51 -0.46
C LYS A 5 3.22 -10.51 0.59
N ILE A 6 3.89 -9.36 0.66
CA ILE A 6 3.56 -8.28 1.59
C ILE A 6 2.94 -7.15 0.76
N ALA A 7 1.64 -6.92 0.95
CA ALA A 7 0.93 -5.82 0.31
C ALA A 7 0.86 -4.61 1.26
N MET A 8 1.22 -3.44 0.73
CA MET A 8 1.19 -2.17 1.46
C MET A 8 0.41 -1.13 0.66
N LEU A 9 -0.31 -0.23 1.35
CA LEU A 9 -0.99 0.92 0.73
C LEU A 9 -0.32 2.21 1.20
N TRP A 10 0.04 3.09 0.26
CA TRP A 10 0.57 4.41 0.54
C TRP A 10 -0.20 5.49 -0.22
N ILE A 11 -0.65 6.51 0.53
CA ILE A 11 -1.51 7.58 0.01
C ILE A 11 -0.67 8.85 -0.11
N GLY A 12 0.06 8.95 -1.22
CA GLY A 12 0.68 10.18 -1.72
C GLY A 12 2.01 10.59 -1.08
N GLY A 13 2.81 11.32 -1.85
CA GLY A 13 4.10 11.86 -1.42
C GLY A 13 5.23 10.83 -1.41
N SER A 14 6.35 11.20 -0.79
CA SER A 14 7.52 10.33 -0.69
C SER A 14 7.53 9.55 0.63
N LEU A 15 8.05 8.33 0.60
CA LEU A 15 8.34 7.59 1.82
C LEU A 15 9.39 8.35 2.65
N SER A 16 9.09 8.56 3.92
CA SER A 16 10.03 9.04 4.93
C SER A 16 11.02 7.94 5.32
N PHE A 17 11.97 8.27 6.19
CA PHE A 17 12.97 7.30 6.66
C PHE A 17 12.33 6.04 7.27
N LEU A 18 11.27 6.20 8.07
CA LEU A 18 10.65 5.07 8.76
C LEU A 18 9.91 4.14 7.79
N GLU A 19 9.13 4.67 6.85
CA GLU A 19 8.45 3.82 5.87
C GLU A 19 9.45 3.08 4.98
N ARG A 20 10.54 3.75 4.57
CA ARG A 20 11.62 3.09 3.82
C ARG A 20 12.25 1.96 4.60
N LEU A 21 12.58 2.18 5.87
CA LEU A 21 13.19 1.17 6.72
C LEU A 21 12.24 -0.03 6.91
N CYS A 22 10.94 0.22 7.02
CA CYS A 22 9.92 -0.82 7.10
C CYS A 22 9.86 -1.65 5.81
N VAL A 23 9.79 -1.00 4.64
CA VAL A 23 9.80 -1.70 3.35
C VAL A 23 11.08 -2.52 3.18
N GLN A 24 12.23 -1.92 3.48
CA GLN A 24 13.53 -2.57 3.35
C GLN A 24 13.64 -3.82 4.24
N SER A 25 13.12 -3.80 5.47
CA SER A 25 13.23 -4.95 6.37
C SER A 25 12.47 -6.19 5.87
N PHE A 26 11.34 -6.00 5.18
CA PHE A 26 10.63 -7.11 4.52
C PHE A 26 11.37 -7.63 3.30
N LEU A 27 11.96 -6.74 2.50
CA LEU A 27 12.78 -7.12 1.34
C LEU A 27 14.01 -7.92 1.79
N ASP A 28 14.71 -7.46 2.83
CA ASP A 28 15.89 -8.14 3.40
C ASP A 28 15.55 -9.53 3.96
N ALA A 29 14.32 -9.72 4.45
CA ALA A 29 13.80 -11.00 4.89
C ALA A 29 13.37 -11.94 3.74
N GLY A 30 13.51 -11.50 2.48
CA GLY A 30 13.20 -12.30 1.29
C GLY A 30 11.73 -12.30 0.88
N HIS A 31 10.94 -11.34 1.36
CA HIS A 31 9.54 -11.18 0.96
C HIS A 31 9.42 -10.37 -0.33
N GLU A 32 8.46 -10.74 -1.18
CA GLU A 32 8.00 -9.88 -2.27
C GLU A 32 7.13 -8.76 -1.67
N VAL A 33 7.60 -7.51 -1.73
CA VAL A 33 6.83 -6.35 -1.27
C VAL A 33 6.17 -5.69 -2.46
N ARG A 34 4.84 -5.55 -2.40
CA ARG A 34 4.04 -4.78 -3.36
C ARG A 34 3.43 -3.56 -2.69
N LEU A 35 3.78 -2.38 -3.18
CA LEU A 35 3.32 -1.09 -2.70
C LEU A 35 2.27 -0.51 -3.66
N TYR A 36 1.04 -0.46 -3.20
CA TYR A 36 -0.09 0.15 -3.89
C TYR A 36 -0.18 1.64 -3.58
N SER A 37 -0.42 2.44 -4.61
CA SER A 37 -0.58 3.89 -4.47
C SER A 37 -1.49 4.46 -5.54
N TYR A 38 -2.18 5.55 -5.23
CA TYR A 38 -3.01 6.27 -6.21
C TYR A 38 -2.19 7.29 -7.01
N ASP A 39 -1.09 7.78 -6.44
CA ASP A 39 -0.22 8.80 -7.02
C ASP A 39 1.23 8.31 -6.97
N PRO A 40 2.13 8.83 -7.82
CA PRO A 40 3.55 8.46 -7.79
C PRO A 40 4.18 8.63 -6.40
N VAL A 41 4.92 7.62 -5.95
CA VAL A 41 5.57 7.58 -4.63
C VAL A 41 7.08 7.77 -4.77
N GLY A 42 7.63 8.74 -4.05
CA GLY A 42 9.07 8.98 -4.01
C GLY A 42 9.80 8.15 -2.96
N ASN A 43 11.12 8.00 -3.14
CA ASN A 43 12.03 7.30 -2.23
C ASN A 43 11.66 5.84 -1.93
N VAL A 44 11.11 5.11 -2.90
CA VAL A 44 10.75 3.70 -2.73
C VAL A 44 12.01 2.84 -2.80
N PRO A 45 12.26 1.94 -1.82
CA PRO A 45 13.40 1.01 -1.86
C PRO A 45 13.39 0.11 -3.10
N GLU A 46 14.58 -0.14 -3.65
CA GLU A 46 14.76 -1.05 -4.79
C GLU A 46 14.28 -2.46 -4.45
N GLY A 47 13.66 -3.13 -5.42
CA GLY A 47 13.03 -4.45 -5.22
C GLY A 47 11.56 -4.39 -4.79
N THR A 48 11.03 -3.21 -4.44
CA THR A 48 9.59 -3.02 -4.22
C THR A 48 8.84 -3.03 -5.56
N VAL A 49 7.77 -3.82 -5.65
CA VAL A 49 6.85 -3.80 -6.79
C VAL A 49 5.84 -2.67 -6.60
N LEU A 50 5.82 -1.69 -7.50
CA LEU A 50 4.82 -0.62 -7.50
C LEU A 50 3.55 -1.06 -8.24
N ALA A 51 2.38 -0.74 -7.70
CA ALA A 51 1.07 -1.03 -8.30
C ALA A 51 0.09 0.13 -8.11
N ASP A 52 -0.88 0.27 -9.02
CA ASP A 52 -1.95 1.26 -8.87
C ASP A 52 -2.98 0.74 -7.86
N ALA A 53 -3.27 1.53 -6.84
CA ALA A 53 -4.29 1.17 -5.85
C ALA A 53 -5.70 1.08 -6.47
N ARG A 54 -5.94 1.73 -7.62
CA ARG A 54 -7.20 1.67 -8.37
C ARG A 54 -7.51 0.28 -8.94
N ASP A 55 -6.50 -0.58 -9.08
CA ASP A 55 -6.69 -1.98 -9.51
C ASP A 55 -7.40 -2.82 -8.44
N VAL A 56 -7.30 -2.39 -7.17
CA VAL A 56 -7.91 -3.04 -6.02
C VAL A 56 -9.19 -2.32 -5.60
N LEU A 57 -9.11 -0.99 -5.45
CA LEU A 57 -10.24 -0.17 -5.03
C LEU A 57 -10.31 1.09 -5.89
N ALA A 58 -11.28 1.14 -6.80
CA ALA A 58 -11.47 2.26 -7.69
C ALA A 58 -12.02 3.49 -6.93
N GLY A 59 -11.62 4.69 -7.40
CA GLY A 59 -12.07 5.98 -6.87
C GLY A 59 -10.97 6.75 -6.15
N PRO A 60 -11.15 8.06 -5.89
CA PRO A 60 -10.17 8.84 -5.15
C PRO A 60 -10.06 8.32 -3.71
N PRO A 61 -8.85 8.26 -3.12
CA PRO A 61 -8.67 7.86 -1.71
C PRO A 61 -9.40 8.81 -0.74
N PHE A 62 -9.75 10.00 -1.24
CA PHE A 62 -10.55 11.00 -0.56
C PHE A 62 -12.06 10.72 -0.67
N LEU A 63 -12.53 9.61 -0.12
CA LEU A 63 -13.86 9.61 0.49
C LEU A 63 -13.79 10.42 1.79
N ARG A 64 -13.52 11.73 1.65
CA ARG A 64 -13.71 12.72 2.71
C ARG A 64 -15.21 12.83 2.95
N HIS A 65 -15.80 11.89 3.70
CA HIS A 65 -17.03 12.19 4.40
C HIS A 65 -16.71 13.34 5.35
N ALA A 66 -17.28 14.52 5.07
CA ALA A 66 -17.15 15.77 5.82
C ALA A 66 -17.61 15.70 7.29
N ARG A 67 -17.80 14.49 7.85
CA ARG A 67 -18.27 14.23 9.20
C ARG A 67 -17.32 13.37 10.05
N THR A 68 -16.39 12.58 9.47
CA THR A 68 -15.59 11.60 10.26
C THR A 68 -14.09 11.60 10.02
N ASN A 69 -13.55 12.29 9.01
CA ASN A 69 -12.10 12.50 8.81
C ASN A 69 -11.22 11.23 8.90
N SER A 70 -11.77 10.06 8.57
CA SER A 70 -11.14 8.76 8.82
C SER A 70 -10.52 8.22 7.52
N VAL A 71 -9.23 8.46 7.35
CA VAL A 71 -8.37 7.78 6.34
C VAL A 71 -8.36 6.26 6.59
N THR A 72 -8.58 5.84 7.84
CA THR A 72 -8.64 4.44 8.26
C THR A 72 -9.72 3.63 7.53
N LEU A 73 -10.92 4.18 7.30
CA LEU A 73 -11.98 3.45 6.58
C LEU A 73 -11.57 3.07 5.16
N HIS A 74 -10.82 3.94 4.47
CA HIS A 74 -10.34 3.65 3.13
C HIS A 74 -9.32 2.51 3.11
N SER A 75 -8.36 2.53 4.05
CA SER A 75 -7.38 1.44 4.19
C SER A 75 -8.03 0.10 4.54
N ASP A 76 -9.09 0.11 5.35
CA ASP A 76 -9.82 -1.11 5.71
C ASP A 76 -10.62 -1.66 4.53
N LEU A 77 -11.32 -0.80 3.78
CA LEU A 77 -12.00 -1.21 2.54
C LEU A 77 -11.00 -1.76 1.53
N PHE A 78 -9.87 -1.08 1.32
CA PHE A 78 -8.81 -1.55 0.43
C PHE A 78 -8.35 -2.96 0.81
N ARG A 79 -8.10 -3.21 2.10
CA ARG A 79 -7.67 -4.52 2.59
C ARG A 79 -8.70 -5.61 2.32
N LEU A 80 -9.99 -5.33 2.53
CA LEU A 80 -11.06 -6.28 2.26
C LEU A 80 -11.17 -6.63 0.77
N HIS A 81 -11.12 -5.63 -0.11
CA HIS A 81 -11.16 -5.85 -1.56
C HIS A 81 -9.93 -6.62 -2.06
N LEU A 82 -8.74 -6.31 -1.53
CA LEU A 82 -7.53 -7.04 -1.88
C LEU A 82 -7.63 -8.52 -1.49
N LEU A 83 -8.09 -8.81 -0.27
CA LEU A 83 -8.26 -10.17 0.19
C LEU A 83 -9.29 -10.95 -0.65
N GLU A 84 -10.39 -10.31 -1.05
CA GLU A 84 -11.38 -10.92 -1.93
C GLU A 84 -10.80 -11.25 -3.32
N GLN A 85 -9.93 -10.41 -3.88
CA GLN A 85 -9.27 -10.67 -5.17
C GLN A 85 -8.22 -11.79 -5.10
N GLU A 86 -7.62 -12.02 -3.92
CA GLU A 86 -6.62 -13.08 -3.69
C GLU A 86 -7.23 -14.37 -3.11
N SER A 87 -8.56 -14.43 -2.94
CA SER A 87 -9.31 -15.59 -2.43
C SER A 87 -9.55 -16.70 -3.46
#